data_AF-A0A959Y3Y8-F1
#
_entry.id   AF-A0A959Y3Y8-F1
#
_cell.length_a   1.000
_cell.length_b   1.000
_cell.length_c   1.000
_cell.angle_alpha   90.00
_cell.angle_beta   90.00
_cell.angle_gamma   90.00
#
_symmetry.space_group_name_H-M   'P 1'
#
loop_
_entity.id
_entity.type
_entity.pdbx_description
1 polymer ?
#
loop_
_entity_poly.entity_id
_entity_poly.type
_entity_poly.pdbx_seq_one_letter_code
_entity_poly.pdbx_strand_id
1 'polypeptide(L)'
;WPFRELHDWVLLRDYNCDGKEDIFSYSLGGFAVYRNISDNNGLAFELVDTLVRSNYVPTNANLFVTQVDVPGIVDVDGDGDLDVLTFSIFGSYMEYHKNLSMELYGTCDSLTFEVRNRCWGYFSENLNNNSVTLNNPCGFNVPDPEIGPAIAQATLELEREAADPREVTGQEKAAAHVGSTITPLDLNGDAVMDVLIGDVSFSNLTALTNGGTVTDGLMVA
;
A
#
# COMPACT_ATOMS: atom_id res chain seq x y z
N TRP A 1 12.99 7.54 24.51
CA TRP A 1 13.66 7.80 23.22
C TRP A 1 13.96 6.48 22.53
N PRO A 2 13.23 6.12 21.46
CA PRO A 2 13.26 4.79 20.84
C PRO A 2 14.35 4.61 19.77
N PHE A 3 15.46 5.36 19.80
CA PHE A 3 16.46 5.31 18.72
C PHE A 3 17.13 3.95 18.50
N ARG A 4 17.09 3.04 19.48
CA ARG A 4 17.67 1.70 19.32
C ARG A 4 16.71 0.74 18.61
N GLU A 5 15.44 1.14 18.58
CA GLU A 5 14.31 0.38 18.05
C GLU A 5 13.97 0.82 16.61
N LEU A 6 14.38 2.03 16.19
CA LEU A 6 14.19 2.51 14.81
C LEU A 6 15.29 1.97 13.89
N HIS A 7 14.91 1.26 12.83
CA HIS A 7 15.85 0.70 11.85
C HIS A 7 15.19 0.46 10.47
N ASP A 8 16.06 0.24 9.47
CA ASP A 8 15.75 0.03 8.05
C ASP A 8 15.06 1.22 7.35
N TRP A 9 13.82 1.55 7.72
CA TRP A 9 13.12 2.74 7.25
C TRP A 9 12.35 3.41 8.38
N VAL A 10 12.20 4.73 8.28
CA VAL A 10 11.46 5.57 9.21
C VAL A 10 10.64 6.59 8.43
N LEU A 11 9.35 6.68 8.71
CA LEU A 11 8.43 7.67 8.16
C LEU A 11 7.79 8.46 9.30
N LEU A 12 7.55 9.75 9.05
CA LEU A 12 6.87 10.66 9.97
C LEU A 12 5.48 10.94 9.42
N ARG A 13 4.43 10.58 10.17
CA ARG A 13 3.03 10.73 9.78
C ARG A 13 2.16 11.01 11.00
N ASP A 14 1.32 12.05 10.96
CA ASP A 14 0.29 12.35 11.95
C ASP A 14 -0.89 11.39 11.77
N TYR A 15 -0.86 10.25 12.46
CA TYR A 15 -1.91 9.23 12.27
C TYR A 15 -3.17 9.57 13.07
N ASN A 16 -3.06 10.37 14.13
CA ASN A 16 -4.17 10.66 15.04
C ASN A 16 -4.77 12.06 14.86
N CYS A 17 -4.38 12.76 13.81
CA CYS A 17 -4.79 14.12 13.45
C CYS A 17 -4.62 15.14 14.58
N ASP A 18 -3.62 14.96 15.44
CA ASP A 18 -3.37 15.88 16.56
C ASP A 18 -2.43 17.05 16.17
N GLY A 19 -1.98 17.07 14.91
CA GLY A 19 -1.07 18.04 14.35
C GLY A 19 0.40 17.75 14.63
N LYS A 20 0.73 16.57 15.17
CA LYS A 20 2.10 16.14 15.43
C LYS A 20 2.42 14.87 14.67
N GLU A 21 3.51 14.91 13.93
CA GLU A 21 4.00 13.73 13.23
C GLU A 21 4.42 12.62 14.22
N ASP A 22 3.83 11.44 14.05
CA ASP A 22 4.19 10.20 14.73
C ASP A 22 5.25 9.44 13.94
N ILE A 23 5.86 8.42 14.55
CA ILE A 23 6.90 7.61 13.91
C ILE A 23 6.36 6.26 13.48
N PHE A 24 6.54 5.95 12.21
CA PHE A 24 6.38 4.62 11.63
C PHE A 24 7.77 4.08 11.29
N SER A 25 8.07 2.86 11.71
CA SER A 25 9.38 2.24 11.44
C SER A 25 9.22 0.75 11.20
N TYR A 26 10.10 0.19 10.38
CA TYR A 26 10.13 -1.27 10.14
C TYR A 26 10.17 -2.07 11.46
N SER A 27 9.44 -3.19 11.49
CA SER A 27 9.44 -4.16 12.59
C SER A 27 8.97 -5.52 12.09
N LEU A 28 9.76 -6.58 12.26
CA LEU A 28 9.35 -8.00 12.09
C LEU A 28 8.56 -8.33 10.82
N GLY A 29 8.92 -7.75 9.67
CA GLY A 29 8.20 -7.97 8.39
C GLY A 29 6.92 -7.14 8.26
N GLY A 30 6.79 -6.07 9.03
CA GLY A 30 5.77 -5.04 8.95
C GLY A 30 6.33 -3.76 9.57
N PHE A 31 5.55 -3.11 10.44
CA PHE A 31 6.00 -1.89 11.09
C PHE A 31 5.42 -1.68 12.49
N ALA A 32 6.18 -0.93 13.29
CA ALA A 32 5.77 -0.40 14.58
C ALA A 32 5.36 1.07 14.43
N VAL A 33 4.49 1.53 15.33
CA VAL A 33 4.05 2.92 15.41
C VAL A 33 4.34 3.48 16.80
N TYR A 34 4.91 4.69 16.83
CA TYR A 34 5.17 5.44 18.05
C TYR A 34 4.49 6.81 17.99
N ARG A 35 3.56 7.06 18.90
CA ARG A 35 2.83 8.32 18.99
C ARG A 35 3.70 9.43 19.57
N ASN A 36 3.64 10.60 18.97
CA ASN A 36 4.29 11.81 19.41
C ASN A 36 3.54 12.43 20.59
N ILE A 37 4.13 12.31 21.77
CA ILE A 37 3.59 12.87 23.02
C ILE A 37 4.37 14.12 23.45
N SER A 38 5.04 14.78 22.51
CA SER A 38 5.84 15.96 22.81
C SER A 38 5.01 17.07 23.43
N ASP A 39 5.61 17.74 24.41
CA ASP A 39 5.03 18.86 25.13
C ASP A 39 6.07 19.97 25.31
N ASN A 40 5.77 20.96 26.16
CA ASN A 40 6.68 22.07 26.45
C ASN A 40 7.98 21.62 27.15
N ASN A 41 8.06 20.38 27.66
CA ASN A 41 9.23 19.83 28.31
C ASN A 41 10.17 19.10 27.33
N GLY A 42 9.73 18.88 26.09
CA GLY A 42 10.58 18.40 25.00
C GLY A 42 9.93 17.33 24.13
N LEU A 43 10.74 16.81 23.21
CA LEU A 43 10.34 15.79 22.25
C LEU A 43 10.25 14.41 22.92
N ALA A 44 9.10 13.75 22.79
CA ALA A 44 8.82 12.48 23.43
C ALA A 44 7.88 11.62 22.58
N PHE A 45 8.06 10.30 22.65
CA PHE A 45 7.27 9.32 21.91
C PHE A 45 6.89 8.14 22.80
N GLU A 46 5.70 7.61 22.61
CA GLU A 46 5.23 6.36 23.23
C GLU A 46 5.00 5.29 22.16
N LEU A 47 5.27 4.03 22.49
CA LEU A 47 4.96 2.90 21.59
C LEU A 47 3.45 2.65 21.59
N VAL A 48 2.85 2.65 20.40
CA VAL A 48 1.42 2.34 20.19
C VAL A 48 1.24 0.87 19.85
N ASP A 49 1.95 0.41 18.81
CA ASP A 49 1.94 -0.98 18.38
C ASP A 49 3.35 -1.38 17.93
N THR A 50 3.77 -2.58 18.31
CA THR A 50 5.04 -3.17 17.88
C THR A 50 4.98 -3.77 16.48
N LEU A 51 3.79 -4.14 16.01
CA LEU A 51 3.59 -4.82 14.74
C LEU A 51 2.14 -4.67 14.30
N VAL A 52 1.87 -3.61 13.55
CA VAL A 52 0.54 -3.32 13.01
C VAL A 52 0.04 -4.49 12.15
N ARG A 53 -1.25 -4.79 12.27
CA ARG A 53 -1.90 -5.92 11.61
C ARG A 53 -2.97 -5.45 10.63
N SER A 54 -3.20 -6.26 9.61
CA SER A 54 -4.27 -6.08 8.63
C SER A 54 -5.11 -7.35 8.49
N ASN A 55 -6.40 -7.19 8.25
CA ASN A 55 -7.24 -8.29 7.79
C ASN A 55 -7.01 -8.54 6.29
N TYR A 56 -6.40 -9.67 5.93
CA TYR A 56 -6.19 -10.14 4.57
C TYR A 56 -7.38 -10.95 4.01
N VAL A 57 -8.54 -10.86 4.68
CA VAL A 57 -9.85 -11.46 4.37
C VAL A 57 -9.78 -12.97 4.08
N PRO A 58 -10.10 -13.86 5.06
CA PRO A 58 -10.48 -13.60 6.45
C PRO A 58 -9.30 -13.73 7.44
N THR A 59 -8.06 -13.70 6.96
CA THR A 59 -6.88 -13.97 7.79
C THR A 59 -6.28 -12.68 8.32
N ASN A 60 -6.17 -12.56 9.64
CA ASN A 60 -5.48 -11.43 10.25
C ASN A 60 -3.97 -11.73 10.40
N ALA A 61 -3.13 -10.93 9.76
CA ALA A 61 -1.68 -11.05 9.80
C ALA A 61 -1.03 -9.67 10.01
N ASN A 62 0.28 -9.63 10.25
CA ASN A 62 1.01 -8.36 10.22
C ASN A 62 0.82 -7.70 8.84
N LEU A 63 0.60 -6.38 8.82
CA LEU A 63 0.59 -5.62 7.58
C LEU A 63 2.01 -5.67 7.02
N PHE A 64 2.16 -6.44 5.95
CA PHE A 64 3.48 -6.83 5.48
C PHE A 64 4.18 -5.68 4.75
N VAL A 65 5.37 -5.36 5.23
CA VAL A 65 6.32 -4.44 4.59
C VAL A 65 7.71 -5.02 4.80
N THR A 66 8.49 -5.16 3.74
CA THR A 66 9.86 -5.67 3.88
C THR A 66 10.76 -4.60 4.49
N GLN A 67 11.94 -5.02 4.97
CA GLN A 67 12.94 -4.08 5.47
C GLN A 67 13.60 -3.25 4.34
N VAL A 68 13.46 -3.67 3.08
CA VAL A 68 14.06 -2.97 1.92
C VAL A 68 13.02 -2.19 1.11
N ASP A 69 11.73 -2.30 1.48
CA ASP A 69 10.64 -1.55 0.88
C ASP A 69 10.24 -0.39 1.79
N VAL A 70 9.92 0.74 1.18
CA VAL A 70 9.34 1.89 1.87
C VAL A 70 7.88 2.02 1.40
N PRO A 71 6.91 1.85 2.31
CA PRO A 71 5.50 1.87 1.96
C PRO A 71 5.01 3.29 1.72
N GLY A 72 3.92 3.42 0.97
CA GLY A 72 3.13 4.65 0.92
C GLY A 72 2.18 4.69 2.11
N ILE A 73 2.28 5.70 2.97
CA ILE A 73 1.35 5.92 4.09
C ILE A 73 0.74 7.30 3.90
N VAL A 74 -0.54 7.34 3.51
CA VAL A 74 -1.30 8.56 3.20
C VAL A 74 -2.80 8.22 3.27
N ASP A 75 -3.64 9.22 3.46
CA ASP A 75 -5.08 9.13 3.23
C ASP A 75 -5.34 8.94 1.71
N VAL A 76 -5.66 7.72 1.28
CA VAL A 76 -5.81 7.39 -0.14
C VAL A 76 -7.23 7.67 -0.63
N ASP A 77 -8.22 7.43 0.22
CA ASP A 77 -9.63 7.56 -0.14
C ASP A 77 -10.28 8.90 0.29
N GLY A 78 -9.52 9.74 1.01
CA GLY A 78 -9.87 11.10 1.35
C GLY A 78 -10.79 11.23 2.56
N ASP A 79 -10.86 10.22 3.42
CA ASP A 79 -11.75 10.21 4.58
C ASP A 79 -11.14 10.80 5.87
N GLY A 80 -9.82 11.02 5.87
CA GLY A 80 -9.07 11.67 6.93
C GLY A 80 -8.29 10.72 7.85
N ASP A 81 -8.36 9.40 7.68
CA ASP A 81 -7.40 8.48 8.30
C ASP A 81 -6.29 8.04 7.31
N LEU A 82 -5.19 7.50 7.85
CA LEU A 82 -4.05 7.11 7.02
C LEU A 82 -4.16 5.65 6.59
N ASP A 83 -4.18 5.45 5.27
CA ASP A 83 -4.09 4.15 4.61
C ASP A 83 -2.64 3.73 4.33
N VAL A 84 -2.47 2.48 3.85
CA VAL A 84 -1.17 1.95 3.43
C VAL A 84 -1.23 1.33 2.03
N LEU A 85 -0.32 1.79 1.16
CA LEU A 85 0.04 1.18 -0.11
C LEU A 85 1.39 0.47 0.04
N THR A 86 1.43 -0.82 -0.24
CA THR A 86 2.65 -1.64 -0.15
C THR A 86 2.69 -2.66 -1.27
N PHE A 87 3.88 -3.11 -1.66
CA PHE A 87 3.96 -4.27 -2.54
C PHE A 87 3.63 -5.54 -1.75
N SER A 88 2.87 -6.44 -2.38
CA SER A 88 2.57 -7.75 -1.80
C SER A 88 3.86 -8.50 -1.45
N ILE A 89 3.78 -9.51 -0.59
CA ILE A 89 4.92 -10.37 -0.25
C ILE A 89 5.57 -11.07 -1.47
N PHE A 90 4.86 -11.14 -2.60
CA PHE A 90 5.35 -11.70 -3.86
C PHE A 90 5.88 -10.64 -4.85
N GLY A 91 5.85 -9.36 -4.46
CA GLY A 91 6.61 -8.26 -5.06
C GLY A 91 5.97 -7.56 -6.26
N SER A 92 5.22 -8.25 -7.12
CA SER A 92 4.83 -7.63 -8.42
C SER A 92 3.60 -6.72 -8.38
N TYR A 93 2.73 -6.86 -7.38
CA TYR A 93 1.45 -6.13 -7.29
C TYR A 93 1.37 -5.31 -6.03
N MET A 94 0.73 -4.14 -6.15
CA MET A 94 0.50 -3.21 -5.04
C MET A 94 -0.81 -3.56 -4.32
N GLU A 95 -0.71 -3.76 -3.01
CA GLU A 95 -1.85 -3.94 -2.11
C GLU A 95 -2.25 -2.60 -1.49
N TYR A 96 -3.56 -2.35 -1.46
CA TYR A 96 -4.21 -1.27 -0.73
C TYR A 96 -4.81 -1.82 0.57
N HIS A 97 -4.24 -1.35 1.67
CA HIS A 97 -4.69 -1.59 3.02
C HIS A 97 -5.43 -0.34 3.50
N LYS A 98 -6.75 -0.44 3.50
CA LYS A 98 -7.61 0.61 3.97
C LYS A 98 -7.64 0.62 5.49
N ASN A 99 -7.42 1.77 6.12
CA ASN A 99 -7.71 1.96 7.52
C ASN A 99 -9.22 2.19 7.68
N LEU A 100 -9.81 1.57 8.70
CA LEU A 100 -11.24 1.61 8.96
C LEU A 100 -11.57 2.49 10.16
N SER A 101 -10.67 3.40 10.52
CA SER A 101 -10.80 4.20 11.73
C SER A 101 -12.00 5.15 11.58
N MET A 102 -12.10 5.81 10.43
CA MET A 102 -13.21 6.69 10.11
C MET A 102 -14.53 5.93 9.94
N GLU A 103 -14.55 4.76 9.32
CA GLU A 103 -15.80 3.97 9.19
C GLU A 103 -16.31 3.40 10.50
N LEU A 104 -15.41 2.94 11.37
CA LEU A 104 -15.79 2.25 12.60
C LEU A 104 -16.01 3.23 13.77
N TYR A 105 -15.24 4.30 13.81
CA TYR A 105 -15.16 5.19 14.98
C TYR A 105 -15.46 6.65 14.65
N GLY A 106 -15.37 7.07 13.38
CA GLY A 106 -15.54 8.47 12.96
C GLY A 106 -14.41 9.38 13.44
N THR A 107 -13.25 8.80 13.74
CA THR A 107 -12.01 9.47 14.16
C THR A 107 -10.85 8.83 13.41
N CYS A 108 -9.76 9.56 13.17
CA CYS A 108 -8.57 9.03 12.50
C CYS A 108 -7.58 8.32 13.45
N ASP A 109 -7.84 8.30 14.75
CA ASP A 109 -6.87 7.92 15.80
C ASP A 109 -6.69 6.42 16.04
N SER A 110 -7.21 5.57 15.14
CA SER A 110 -7.09 4.12 15.24
C SER A 110 -6.38 3.52 14.02
N LEU A 111 -5.69 2.41 14.24
CA LEU A 111 -4.93 1.67 13.21
C LEU A 111 -5.63 0.33 12.93
N THR A 112 -6.76 0.38 12.23
CA THR A 112 -7.62 -0.79 11.98
C THR A 112 -7.66 -1.11 10.50
N PHE A 113 -6.71 -1.93 10.03
CA PHE A 113 -6.55 -2.15 8.59
C PHE A 113 -7.27 -3.38 8.04
N GLU A 114 -7.76 -3.27 6.81
CA GLU A 114 -8.23 -4.36 5.96
C GLU A 114 -7.69 -4.21 4.54
N VAL A 115 -7.28 -5.32 3.91
CA VAL A 115 -6.92 -5.31 2.49
C VAL A 115 -8.21 -5.12 1.68
N ARG A 116 -8.35 -3.98 1.02
CA ARG A 116 -9.46 -3.70 0.12
C ARG A 116 -9.15 -4.02 -1.32
N ASN A 117 -7.89 -3.99 -1.72
CA ASN A 117 -7.50 -4.40 -3.07
C ASN A 117 -6.09 -4.97 -3.05
N ARG A 118 -5.89 -6.19 -3.55
CA ARG A 118 -4.54 -6.80 -3.62
C ARG A 118 -3.70 -6.29 -4.80
N CYS A 119 -4.35 -5.55 -5.70
CA CYS A 119 -3.91 -5.28 -7.07
C CYS A 119 -4.35 -3.87 -7.45
N TRP A 120 -4.18 -2.96 -6.50
CA TRP A 120 -4.57 -1.57 -6.59
C TRP A 120 -3.82 -0.89 -7.73
N GLY A 121 -4.53 -0.09 -8.53
CA GLY A 121 -3.97 0.53 -9.73
C GLY A 121 -3.97 -0.37 -10.97
N TYR A 122 -4.33 -1.64 -10.86
CA TYR A 122 -4.47 -2.55 -12.01
C TYR A 122 -3.22 -2.63 -12.91
N PHE A 123 -2.05 -2.66 -12.27
CA PHE A 123 -0.75 -2.79 -12.91
C PHE A 123 0.13 -3.79 -12.17
N SER A 124 1.21 -4.23 -12.82
CA SER A 124 2.30 -4.97 -12.17
C SER A 124 3.66 -4.38 -12.49
N GLU A 125 4.57 -4.47 -11.53
CA GLU A 125 5.98 -4.16 -11.71
C GLU A 125 6.76 -5.42 -12.07
N ASN A 126 7.64 -5.31 -13.07
CA ASN A 126 8.57 -6.36 -13.40
C ASN A 126 9.83 -6.27 -12.52
N LEU A 127 9.98 -7.27 -11.66
CA LEU A 127 11.07 -7.37 -10.68
C LEU A 127 12.48 -7.41 -11.27
N ASN A 128 12.64 -7.65 -12.58
CA ASN A 128 13.96 -7.78 -13.21
C ASN A 128 14.43 -6.52 -13.93
N ASN A 129 13.53 -5.59 -14.24
CA ASN A 129 13.84 -4.44 -15.10
C ASN A 129 12.96 -3.22 -14.83
N ASN A 130 12.30 -3.15 -13.66
CA ASN A 130 11.39 -2.10 -13.20
C ASN A 130 10.36 -1.57 -14.21
N SER A 131 10.06 -2.34 -15.26
CA SER A 131 9.05 -1.96 -16.24
C SER A 131 7.67 -2.24 -15.67
N VAL A 132 6.76 -1.28 -15.81
CA VAL A 132 5.36 -1.44 -15.40
C VAL A 132 4.52 -1.97 -16.55
N THR A 133 3.68 -2.95 -16.26
CA THR A 133 2.64 -3.44 -17.16
C THR A 133 1.28 -2.96 -16.68
N LEU A 134 0.63 -2.09 -17.45
CA LEU A 134 -0.73 -1.60 -17.17
C LEU A 134 -1.79 -2.62 -17.63
N ASN A 135 -3.01 -2.46 -17.14
CA ASN A 135 -4.14 -3.34 -17.44
C ASN A 135 -3.87 -4.80 -17.07
N ASN A 136 -3.18 -5.01 -15.95
CA ASN A 136 -2.72 -6.31 -15.51
C ASN A 136 -3.41 -6.70 -14.20
N PRO A 137 -4.46 -7.54 -14.25
CA PRO A 137 -5.04 -8.10 -13.04
C PRO A 137 -4.09 -9.12 -12.43
N CYS A 138 -4.13 -9.21 -11.11
CA CYS A 138 -3.58 -10.35 -10.40
C CYS A 138 -4.52 -11.57 -10.45
N GLY A 139 -3.96 -12.76 -10.20
CA GLY A 139 -4.74 -13.99 -10.18
C GLY A 139 -5.62 -14.20 -8.94
N PHE A 140 -5.54 -13.33 -7.92
CA PHE A 140 -6.34 -13.43 -6.71
C PHE A 140 -6.53 -12.05 -6.05
N ASN A 141 -7.80 -11.68 -5.81
CA ASN A 141 -8.17 -10.45 -5.10
C ASN A 141 -9.11 -10.76 -3.92
N VAL A 142 -9.43 -9.75 -3.10
CA VAL A 142 -10.42 -9.86 -2.03
C VAL A 142 -11.85 -9.82 -2.58
N PRO A 143 -12.85 -10.28 -1.79
CA PRO A 143 -14.25 -10.03 -2.13
C PRO A 143 -14.52 -8.53 -2.21
N ASP A 144 -15.17 -8.07 -3.30
CA ASP A 144 -15.51 -6.67 -3.56
C ASP A 144 -14.31 -5.71 -3.44
N PRO A 145 -13.34 -5.77 -4.39
CA PRO A 145 -12.03 -5.18 -4.20
C PRO A 145 -11.95 -3.66 -4.42
N GLU A 146 -13.07 -2.95 -4.19
CA GLU A 146 -13.20 -1.50 -4.41
C GLU A 146 -12.61 -1.09 -5.78
N ILE A 147 -13.07 -1.78 -6.82
CA ILE A 147 -12.70 -1.50 -8.21
C ILE A 147 -13.88 -0.88 -8.95
N GLY A 148 -13.59 -0.04 -9.91
CA GLY A 148 -14.59 0.61 -10.73
C GLY A 148 -15.24 -0.37 -11.72
N PRO A 149 -16.41 0.01 -12.26
CA PRO A 149 -17.19 -0.86 -13.14
C PRO A 149 -16.43 -1.27 -14.41
N ALA A 150 -15.53 -0.42 -14.91
CA ALA A 150 -14.70 -0.73 -16.08
C ALA A 150 -13.71 -1.86 -15.79
N ILE A 151 -12.99 -1.80 -14.66
CA ILE A 151 -12.05 -2.84 -14.25
C ILE A 151 -12.78 -4.13 -13.90
N ALA A 152 -13.93 -4.03 -13.23
CA ALA A 152 -14.76 -5.18 -12.90
C ALA A 152 -15.19 -5.94 -14.17
N GLN A 153 -15.60 -5.22 -15.23
CA GLN A 153 -15.95 -5.82 -16.52
C GLN A 153 -14.73 -6.45 -17.21
N ALA A 154 -13.62 -5.72 -17.31
CA ALA A 154 -12.40 -6.21 -17.96
C ALA A 154 -11.84 -7.47 -17.26
N THR A 155 -11.90 -7.50 -15.93
CA THR A 155 -11.46 -8.66 -15.14
C THR A 155 -12.34 -9.88 -15.42
N LEU A 156 -13.67 -9.70 -15.47
CA LEU A 156 -14.61 -10.78 -15.83
C LEU A 156 -14.40 -11.31 -17.26
N GLU A 157 -14.01 -10.45 -18.19
CA GLU A 157 -13.68 -10.86 -19.57
C GLU A 157 -12.40 -11.71 -19.60
N LEU A 158 -11.34 -11.26 -18.92
CA LEU A 158 -10.08 -12.00 -18.81
C LEU A 158 -10.25 -13.35 -18.09
N GLU A 159 -11.06 -13.42 -17.03
CA GLU A 159 -11.38 -14.67 -16.34
C GLU A 159 -12.13 -15.66 -17.25
N ARG A 160 -13.02 -15.16 -18.11
CA ARG A 160 -13.74 -15.99 -19.10
C ARG A 160 -12.81 -16.54 -20.17
N GLU A 161 -11.83 -15.76 -20.60
CA GLU A 161 -10.82 -16.19 -21.57
C GLU A 161 -9.85 -17.21 -20.95
N ALA A 162 -9.42 -16.99 -19.71
CA ALA A 162 -8.55 -17.91 -18.97
C ALA A 162 -9.22 -19.24 -18.58
N ALA A 163 -10.56 -19.30 -18.58
CA ALA A 163 -11.32 -20.53 -18.37
C ALA A 163 -11.37 -21.44 -19.62
N ASP A 164 -10.83 -21.01 -20.78
CA ASP A 164 -10.56 -21.89 -21.92
C ASP A 164 -9.30 -22.74 -21.63
N PRO A 165 -9.37 -24.08 -21.57
CA PRO A 165 -8.26 -24.94 -21.16
C PRO A 165 -7.07 -25.01 -22.14
N ARG A 166 -6.91 -24.03 -23.04
CA ARG A 166 -5.83 -23.96 -24.03
C ARG A 166 -4.91 -22.76 -23.80
N GLU A 167 -4.32 -22.64 -22.62
CA GLU A 167 -2.95 -22.14 -22.38
C GLU A 167 -2.78 -21.85 -20.88
N VAL A 168 -2.10 -22.76 -20.17
CA VAL A 168 -1.53 -22.44 -18.86
C VAL A 168 -0.02 -22.54 -19.02
N THR A 169 0.63 -21.40 -19.27
CA THR A 169 2.09 -21.31 -19.19
C THR A 169 2.48 -20.07 -18.42
N GLY A 170 3.09 -20.28 -17.25
CA GLY A 170 3.83 -19.25 -16.53
C GLY A 170 3.38 -19.07 -15.08
N GLN A 171 3.68 -20.02 -14.20
CA GLN A 171 3.95 -19.62 -12.82
C GLN A 171 5.23 -18.79 -12.86
N GLU A 172 5.09 -17.47 -12.84
CA GLU A 172 6.21 -16.61 -12.53
C GLU A 172 6.69 -17.00 -11.13
N LYS A 173 7.90 -17.56 -11.08
CA LYS A 173 8.58 -17.74 -9.81
C LYS A 173 8.68 -16.36 -9.19
N ALA A 174 8.10 -16.17 -8.01
CA ALA A 174 8.32 -14.99 -7.19
C ALA A 174 9.83 -14.79 -7.06
N ALA A 175 10.36 -13.87 -7.85
CA ALA A 175 11.73 -13.41 -7.69
C ALA A 175 11.75 -12.59 -6.40
N ALA A 176 12.86 -12.64 -5.66
CA ALA A 176 12.99 -11.83 -4.47
C ALA A 176 12.89 -10.35 -4.88
N HIS A 177 11.98 -9.62 -4.24
CA HIS A 177 11.86 -8.17 -4.38
C HIS A 177 13.20 -7.53 -4.00
N VAL A 178 13.74 -6.67 -4.86
CA VAL A 178 15.04 -6.02 -4.62
C VAL A 178 14.91 -4.83 -3.68
N GLY A 179 13.72 -4.26 -3.53
CA GLY A 179 13.43 -3.12 -2.67
C GLY A 179 12.86 -1.97 -3.49
N SER A 180 11.64 -1.54 -3.19
CA SER A 180 10.96 -0.43 -3.86
C SER A 180 10.49 0.63 -2.86
N THR A 181 10.46 1.87 -3.30
CA THR A 181 9.91 3.02 -2.54
C THR A 181 8.64 3.48 -3.22
N ILE A 182 7.55 3.54 -2.47
CA ILE A 182 6.25 4.00 -2.94
C ILE A 182 6.02 5.41 -2.39
N THR A 183 5.76 6.37 -3.27
CA THR A 183 5.35 7.72 -2.89
C THR A 183 4.02 8.06 -3.55
N PRO A 184 2.91 7.89 -2.82
CA PRO A 184 1.60 8.32 -3.30
C PRO A 184 1.50 9.84 -3.21
N LEU A 185 1.07 10.49 -4.29
CA LEU A 185 0.86 11.93 -4.33
C LEU A 185 -0.04 12.29 -5.51
N ASP A 186 -0.79 13.39 -5.42
CA ASP A 186 -1.58 13.92 -6.54
C ASP A 186 -0.65 14.69 -7.51
N LEU A 187 -0.24 14.06 -8.63
CA LEU A 187 0.69 14.65 -9.60
C LEU A 187 -0.01 15.62 -10.55
N ASN A 188 -1.30 15.42 -10.80
CA ASN A 188 -2.05 16.09 -11.85
C ASN A 188 -3.06 17.15 -11.32
N GLY A 189 -3.29 17.19 -10.02
CA GLY A 189 -4.18 18.12 -9.31
C GLY A 189 -5.66 17.73 -9.33
N ASP A 190 -6.00 16.45 -9.52
CA ASP A 190 -7.39 15.96 -9.57
C ASP A 190 -7.91 15.43 -8.23
N ALA A 191 -7.11 15.52 -7.17
CA ALA A 191 -7.38 15.03 -5.82
C ALA A 191 -7.51 13.50 -5.71
N VAL A 192 -6.96 12.75 -6.67
CA VAL A 192 -6.81 11.30 -6.61
C VAL A 192 -5.32 10.97 -6.42
N MET A 193 -5.02 9.94 -5.61
CA MET A 193 -3.64 9.53 -5.40
C MET A 193 -3.07 8.84 -6.65
N ASP A 194 -2.05 9.47 -7.24
CA ASP A 194 -1.11 8.87 -8.17
C ASP A 194 0.04 8.20 -7.39
N VAL A 195 0.93 7.48 -8.10
CA VAL A 195 2.10 6.88 -7.45
C VAL A 195 3.39 7.15 -8.21
N LEU A 196 4.41 7.58 -7.46
CA LEU A 196 5.80 7.46 -7.87
C LEU A 196 6.42 6.21 -7.25
N ILE A 197 7.08 5.41 -8.08
CA ILE A 197 7.79 4.20 -7.69
C ILE A 197 9.28 4.41 -7.97
N GLY A 198 10.11 4.17 -6.95
CA GLY A 198 11.56 4.01 -7.10
C GLY A 198 11.96 2.57 -6.77
N ASP A 199 13.04 2.10 -7.37
CA ASP A 199 13.60 0.77 -7.12
C ASP A 199 15.07 0.92 -6.71
N VAL A 200 15.55 0.09 -5.78
CA VAL A 200 16.95 0.13 -5.31
C VAL A 200 17.97 -0.17 -6.42
N SER A 201 17.58 -0.95 -7.41
CA SER A 201 18.44 -1.50 -8.47
C SER A 201 18.44 -0.62 -9.72
N PHE A 202 17.49 0.31 -9.85
CA PHE A 202 17.31 1.12 -11.06
C PHE A 202 17.29 2.61 -10.75
N SER A 203 18.00 3.39 -11.57
CA SER A 203 18.22 4.82 -11.31
C SER A 203 17.12 5.74 -11.84
N ASN A 204 15.99 5.20 -12.29
CA ASN A 204 14.83 5.96 -12.76
C ASN A 204 13.70 5.90 -11.75
N LEU A 205 12.83 6.91 -11.80
CA LEU A 205 11.54 6.90 -11.14
C LEU A 205 10.48 6.56 -12.18
N THR A 206 9.50 5.75 -11.78
CA THR A 206 8.31 5.45 -12.57
C THR A 206 7.15 6.22 -11.98
N ALA A 207 6.50 7.05 -12.78
CA ALA A 207 5.28 7.77 -12.40
C ALA A 207 4.08 7.07 -13.03
N LEU A 208 3.04 6.84 -12.24
CA LEU A 208 1.77 6.26 -12.67
C LEU A 208 0.65 7.18 -12.22
N THR A 209 -0.12 7.69 -13.19
CA THR A 209 -1.28 8.54 -12.90
C THR A 209 -2.52 7.67 -12.72
N ASN A 210 -3.32 7.92 -11.70
CA ASN A 210 -4.56 7.25 -11.42
C ASN A 210 -5.70 7.88 -12.24
N GLY A 211 -6.15 7.19 -13.28
CA GLY A 211 -7.31 7.59 -14.08
C GLY A 211 -8.67 7.14 -13.49
N GLY A 212 -8.66 6.55 -12.29
CA GLY A 212 -9.84 6.07 -11.57
C GLY A 212 -10.44 7.12 -10.63
N THR A 213 -10.75 6.72 -9.40
CA THR A 213 -11.28 7.59 -8.34
C THR A 213 -10.52 7.39 -7.03
N VAL A 214 -10.84 8.18 -6.01
CA VAL A 214 -10.30 8.00 -4.65
C VAL A 214 -10.58 6.60 -4.07
N THR A 215 -11.66 5.96 -4.52
CA THR A 215 -12.05 4.60 -4.08
C THR A 215 -11.75 3.52 -5.12
N ASP A 216 -11.13 3.85 -6.26
CA ASP A 216 -10.85 2.90 -7.35
C ASP A 216 -9.54 3.27 -8.03
N GLY A 217 -8.48 2.52 -7.73
CA GLY A 217 -7.18 2.72 -8.35
C GLY A 217 -7.10 2.13 -9.77
N LEU A 218 -6.88 2.98 -10.78
CA LEU A 218 -6.59 2.59 -12.16
C LEU A 218 -5.41 3.38 -12.73
N MET A 219 -4.23 2.77 -12.78
CA MET A 219 -3.05 3.43 -13.32
C MET A 219 -3.07 3.50 -14.85
N VAL A 220 -2.75 4.68 -15.37
CA VAL A 220 -2.65 5.01 -16.77
C VAL A 220 -1.31 5.70 -17.09
N ALA A 221 -0.92 5.66 -18.37
CA ALA A 221 0.32 6.26 -18.89
C ALA A 221 0.08 7.65 -19.50
#